data_AF-A0A2V7BD31-F1
#
_entry.id   AF-A0A2V7BD31-F1
#
_cell.length_a   1.000
_cell.length_b   1.000
_cell.length_c   1.000
_cell.angle_alpha   90.00
_cell.angle_beta   90.00
_cell.angle_gamma   90.00
#
_symmetry.space_group_name_H-M   'P 1'
#
loop_
_entity.id
_entity.type
_entity.pdbx_description
1 polymer ?
#
loop_
_entity_poly.entity_id
_entity_poly.type
_entity_poly.pdbx_seq_one_letter_code
_entity_poly.pdbx_strand_id
1 'polypeptide(L)'
;MSVFVCGILLLVVPSYGQRSDLSVLEQSIKQLEDADWRNRSTAFYRLLKADSARVEPRRALSDLLRKWPERSDDIKLALVKVLERENALEKEREAVILQKYAKEGPDFPHPFPDAEERMEYYEDLIAAVTSLRDTRSLEALIGALRTGYMVTSTLAGFGDAALDRMIELLNRGDTGTRGSASFVLAHMLDTQNVSRVSDPLSRQKIKDALLRAVRDSSPYVRLESVEGLAKLGDLDVIPLIRNLATGDPSTLIRDAANEALKKLK
;
A
#
# COMPACT_ATOMS: atom_id res chain seq x y z
N MET A 1 11.17 62.56 13.61
CA MET A 1 10.22 62.22 12.53
C MET A 1 10.22 60.71 12.39
N SER A 2 9.23 60.03 12.98
CA SER A 2 9.08 58.57 12.86
C SER A 2 8.06 58.27 11.77
N VAL A 3 8.46 57.50 10.76
CA VAL A 3 7.58 57.02 9.70
C VAL A 3 7.01 55.67 10.14
N PHE A 4 5.71 55.63 10.40
CA PHE A 4 4.97 54.38 10.58
C PHE A 4 4.71 53.75 9.21
N VAL A 5 5.31 52.59 8.94
CA VAL A 5 4.96 51.75 7.79
C VAL A 5 3.76 50.89 8.21
N CYS A 6 2.59 51.23 7.69
CA CYS A 6 1.36 50.48 7.91
C CYS A 6 1.36 49.26 6.97
N GLY A 7 1.69 48.08 7.49
CA GLY A 7 1.56 46.82 6.77
C GLY A 7 0.08 46.44 6.63
N ILE A 8 -0.46 46.52 5.42
CA ILE A 8 -1.81 46.03 5.11
C ILE A 8 -1.75 44.50 5.08
N LEU A 9 -2.26 43.84 6.12
CA LEU A 9 -2.66 42.43 6.05
C LEU A 9 -3.86 42.33 5.11
N LEU A 10 -3.63 41.87 3.87
CA LEU A 10 -4.69 41.48 2.97
C LEU A 10 -5.32 40.17 3.48
N LEU A 11 -6.41 40.28 4.24
CA LEU A 11 -7.31 39.16 4.50
C LEU A 11 -7.95 38.77 3.17
N VAL A 12 -7.51 37.66 2.58
CA VAL A 12 -8.13 37.09 1.38
C VAL A 12 -9.49 36.53 1.79
N VAL A 13 -10.56 37.30 1.52
CA VAL A 13 -11.94 36.86 1.77
C VAL A 13 -12.41 36.06 0.54
N PRO A 14 -12.74 34.76 0.69
CA PRO A 14 -13.14 33.93 -0.45
C PRO A 14 -14.48 34.37 -1.03
N SER A 15 -14.60 34.25 -2.36
CA SER A 15 -15.82 34.55 -3.12
C SER A 15 -16.98 33.61 -2.74
N TYR A 16 -18.23 33.99 -3.03
CA TYR A 16 -19.41 33.20 -2.65
C TYR A 16 -19.37 31.75 -3.19
N GLY A 17 -18.96 31.57 -4.46
CA GLY A 17 -18.79 30.23 -5.04
C GLY A 17 -17.63 29.44 -4.43
N GLN A 18 -16.57 30.11 -3.97
CA GLN A 18 -15.47 29.46 -3.26
C GLN A 18 -15.88 29.03 -1.84
N ARG A 19 -16.76 29.79 -1.17
CA ARG A 19 -17.34 29.39 0.13
C ARG A 19 -18.25 28.18 0.02
N SER A 20 -19.09 28.11 -1.01
CA SER A 20 -19.93 26.92 -1.24
C SER A 20 -19.09 25.68 -1.53
N ASP A 21 -18.05 25.79 -2.36
CA ASP A 21 -17.16 24.67 -2.67
C ASP A 21 -16.35 24.20 -1.44
N LEU A 22 -15.92 25.12 -0.57
CA LEU A 22 -15.25 24.79 0.69
C LEU A 22 -16.18 24.04 1.65
N SER A 23 -17.44 24.49 1.78
CA SER A 23 -18.43 23.80 2.61
C SER A 23 -18.69 22.39 2.12
N VAL A 24 -18.75 22.17 0.80
CA VAL A 24 -18.91 20.84 0.20
C VAL A 24 -17.70 19.95 0.49
N LEU A 25 -16.47 20.50 0.39
CA LEU A 25 -15.25 19.79 0.75
C LEU A 25 -15.30 19.33 2.21
N GLU A 26 -15.58 20.24 3.14
CA GLU A 26 -15.61 19.95 4.58
C GLU A 26 -16.69 18.93 4.95
N GLN A 27 -17.89 19.08 4.37
CA GLN A 27 -18.97 18.12 4.57
C GLN A 27 -18.58 16.73 4.05
N SER A 28 -17.88 16.66 2.92
CA SER A 28 -17.48 15.39 2.34
C SER A 28 -16.38 14.71 3.16
N ILE A 29 -15.38 15.47 3.64
CA ILE A 29 -14.39 14.96 4.61
C ILE A 29 -15.08 14.40 5.84
N LYS A 30 -16.05 15.12 6.41
CA LYS A 30 -16.82 14.66 7.56
C LYS A 30 -17.63 13.39 7.27
N GLN A 31 -18.23 13.30 6.09
CA GLN A 31 -19.04 12.15 5.69
C GLN A 31 -18.20 10.88 5.41
N LEU A 32 -16.87 10.99 5.26
CA LEU A 32 -15.99 9.81 5.24
C LEU A 32 -15.95 9.06 6.58
N GLU A 33 -16.43 9.65 7.68
CA GLU A 33 -16.49 9.00 8.99
C GLU A 33 -17.83 8.26 9.24
N ASP A 34 -18.75 8.29 8.27
CA ASP A 34 -20.09 7.71 8.39
C ASP A 34 -20.06 6.21 8.70
N ALA A 35 -21.08 5.72 9.42
CA ALA A 35 -21.20 4.31 9.76
C ALA A 35 -21.46 3.44 8.52
N ASP A 36 -22.30 3.93 7.60
CA ASP A 36 -22.62 3.24 6.36
C ASP A 36 -21.53 3.48 5.32
N TRP A 37 -20.99 2.39 4.76
CA TRP A 37 -19.97 2.46 3.74
C TRP A 37 -20.45 3.13 2.45
N ARG A 38 -21.75 3.07 2.14
CA ARG A 38 -22.33 3.74 0.97
C ARG A 38 -22.25 5.26 1.08
N ASN A 39 -22.44 5.78 2.29
CA ASN A 39 -22.26 7.21 2.58
C ASN A 39 -20.80 7.62 2.44
N ARG A 40 -19.86 6.78 2.90
CA ARG A 40 -18.42 7.03 2.73
C ARG A 40 -18.00 6.98 1.27
N SER A 41 -18.47 5.98 0.51
CA SER A 41 -18.27 5.88 -0.94
C SER A 41 -18.79 7.12 -1.67
N THR A 42 -20.03 7.52 -1.39
CA THR A 42 -20.62 8.75 -1.95
C THR A 42 -19.78 9.98 -1.62
N ALA A 43 -19.29 10.10 -0.38
CA ALA A 43 -18.45 11.21 0.04
C ALA A 43 -17.07 11.22 -0.64
N PHE A 44 -16.45 10.04 -0.80
CA PHE A 44 -15.19 9.86 -1.52
C PHE A 44 -15.31 10.31 -2.98
N TYR A 45 -16.33 9.84 -3.70
CA TYR A 45 -16.53 10.25 -5.09
C TYR A 45 -16.90 11.74 -5.22
N ARG A 46 -17.67 12.28 -4.26
CA ARG A 46 -17.94 13.73 -4.19
C ARG A 46 -16.67 14.54 -3.98
N LEU A 47 -15.74 14.09 -3.13
CA LEU A 47 -14.44 14.74 -2.91
C LEU A 47 -13.63 14.81 -4.21
N LEU A 48 -13.61 13.71 -4.96
CA LEU A 48 -12.91 13.62 -6.24
C LEU A 48 -13.63 14.36 -7.38
N LYS A 49 -14.82 14.93 -7.13
CA LYS A 49 -15.71 15.51 -8.15
C LYS A 49 -15.90 14.56 -9.33
N ALA A 50 -16.02 13.28 -9.03
CA ALA A 50 -16.16 12.22 -10.02
C ALA A 50 -17.52 11.56 -9.86
N ASP A 51 -18.16 11.26 -10.99
CA ASP A 51 -19.32 10.38 -11.03
C ASP A 51 -18.79 8.94 -11.11
N SER A 52 -19.29 8.05 -10.26
CA SER A 52 -18.62 6.80 -9.84
C SER A 52 -18.17 5.85 -10.95
N ALA A 53 -18.67 5.97 -12.18
CA ALA A 53 -18.53 4.95 -13.21
C ALA A 53 -17.21 4.98 -14.04
N ARG A 54 -16.37 6.03 -13.96
CA ARG A 54 -15.13 6.16 -14.78
C ARG A 54 -14.05 7.04 -14.12
N VAL A 55 -13.78 6.83 -12.84
CA VAL A 55 -12.84 7.68 -12.12
C VAL A 55 -11.40 7.30 -12.47
N GLU A 56 -10.55 8.30 -12.61
CA GLU A 56 -9.09 8.14 -12.58
C GLU A 56 -8.61 8.72 -11.23
N PRO A 57 -8.63 7.94 -10.13
CA PRO A 57 -8.50 8.48 -8.77
C PRO A 57 -7.22 9.31 -8.60
N ARG A 58 -6.14 8.89 -9.25
CA ARG A 58 -4.85 9.61 -9.26
C ARG A 58 -4.97 11.03 -9.82
N ARG A 59 -5.64 11.19 -10.96
CA ARG A 59 -5.80 12.49 -11.63
C ARG A 59 -6.73 13.38 -10.82
N ALA A 60 -7.88 12.85 -10.42
CA ALA A 60 -8.87 13.58 -9.65
C ALA A 60 -8.30 14.08 -8.31
N LEU A 61 -7.50 13.24 -7.62
CA LEU A 61 -6.83 13.61 -6.39
C LEU A 61 -5.77 14.70 -6.59
N SER A 62 -4.97 14.60 -7.66
CA SER A 62 -4.02 15.65 -8.02
C SER A 62 -4.72 17.00 -8.25
N ASP A 63 -5.85 17.00 -8.96
CA ASP A 63 -6.63 18.21 -9.22
C ASP A 63 -7.26 18.77 -7.94
N LEU A 64 -7.76 17.90 -7.06
CA LEU A 64 -8.31 18.26 -5.75
C LEU A 64 -7.25 18.94 -4.85
N LEU A 65 -6.07 18.34 -4.72
CA LEU A 65 -4.98 18.88 -3.88
C LEU A 65 -4.43 20.21 -4.44
N ARG A 66 -4.36 20.35 -5.77
CA ARG A 66 -3.97 21.61 -6.42
C ARG A 66 -5.00 22.71 -6.19
N LYS A 67 -6.30 22.35 -6.18
CA LYS A 67 -7.38 23.31 -5.91
C LYS A 67 -7.38 23.78 -4.46
N TRP A 68 -7.02 22.91 -3.52
CA TRP A 68 -7.05 23.18 -2.08
C TRP A 68 -5.71 22.92 -1.39
N PRO A 69 -4.66 23.72 -1.67
CA PRO A 69 -3.35 23.52 -1.06
C PRO A 69 -3.40 23.63 0.48
N GLU A 70 -4.13 24.61 1.00
CA GLU A 70 -4.28 24.83 2.45
C GLU A 70 -5.05 23.71 3.19
N ARG A 71 -5.79 22.87 2.46
CA ARG A 71 -6.55 21.74 3.02
C ARG A 71 -5.95 20.39 2.63
N SER A 72 -4.79 20.40 1.97
CA SER A 72 -4.19 19.18 1.44
C SER A 72 -3.85 18.17 2.54
N ASP A 73 -3.43 18.63 3.71
CA ASP A 73 -3.12 17.73 4.82
C ASP A 73 -4.37 17.04 5.38
N ASP A 74 -5.44 17.82 5.63
CA ASP A 74 -6.74 17.29 6.06
C ASP A 74 -7.28 16.25 5.08
N ILE A 75 -7.23 16.54 3.77
CA ILE A 75 -7.71 15.64 2.72
C ILE A 75 -6.92 14.32 2.75
N LYS A 76 -5.58 14.40 2.80
CA LYS A 76 -4.71 13.23 2.85
C LYS A 76 -5.01 12.38 4.07
N LEU A 77 -5.08 12.99 5.26
CA LEU A 77 -5.35 12.29 6.50
C LEU A 77 -6.75 11.66 6.51
N ALA A 78 -7.75 12.33 5.94
CA ALA A 78 -9.09 11.77 5.82
C ALA A 78 -9.13 10.53 4.90
N LEU A 79 -8.45 10.57 3.76
CA LEU A 79 -8.34 9.43 2.84
C LEU A 79 -7.59 8.24 3.47
N VAL A 80 -6.52 8.51 4.23
CA VAL A 80 -5.80 7.46 4.96
C VAL A 80 -6.69 6.81 6.02
N LYS A 81 -7.37 7.62 6.85
CA LYS A 81 -8.26 7.12 7.91
C LYS A 81 -9.42 6.30 7.37
N VAL A 82 -10.04 6.73 6.27
CA VAL A 82 -11.14 5.94 5.68
C VAL A 82 -10.63 4.63 5.11
N LEU A 83 -9.42 4.57 4.51
CA LEU A 83 -8.83 3.30 4.09
C LEU A 83 -8.56 2.36 5.27
N GLU A 84 -8.00 2.86 6.38
CA GLU A 84 -7.82 2.05 7.61
C GLU A 84 -9.13 1.42 8.07
N ARG A 85 -10.23 2.19 8.01
CA ARG A 85 -11.55 1.70 8.34
C ARG A 85 -12.07 0.65 7.35
N GLU A 86 -11.93 0.87 6.05
CA GLU A 86 -12.35 -0.12 5.06
C GLU A 86 -11.55 -1.42 5.16
N ASN A 87 -10.25 -1.35 5.44
CA ASN A 87 -9.42 -2.55 5.66
C ASN A 87 -9.95 -3.39 6.84
N ALA A 88 -10.34 -2.74 7.94
CA ALA A 88 -10.88 -3.44 9.10
C ALA A 88 -12.19 -4.17 8.73
N LEU A 89 -13.06 -3.52 7.96
CA LEU A 89 -14.32 -4.11 7.50
C LEU A 89 -14.09 -5.25 6.49
N GLU A 90 -13.15 -5.11 5.55
CA GLU A 90 -12.81 -6.20 4.63
C GLU A 90 -12.25 -7.41 5.37
N LYS A 91 -11.44 -7.19 6.41
CA LYS A 91 -10.93 -8.28 7.26
C LYS A 91 -12.06 -9.01 7.98
N GLU A 92 -13.07 -8.29 8.48
CA GLU A 92 -14.25 -8.90 9.09
C GLU A 92 -15.06 -9.71 8.06
N ARG A 93 -15.22 -9.20 6.84
CA ARG A 93 -15.90 -9.90 5.75
C ARG A 93 -15.14 -11.15 5.29
N GLU A 94 -13.82 -11.06 5.14
CA GLU A 94 -12.95 -12.20 4.83
C GLU A 94 -13.11 -13.30 5.89
N ALA A 95 -13.18 -12.93 7.18
CA ALA A 95 -13.39 -13.90 8.26
C ALA A 95 -14.73 -14.65 8.14
N VAL A 96 -15.81 -13.97 7.73
CA VAL A 96 -17.11 -14.60 7.46
C VAL A 96 -17.02 -15.57 6.28
N ILE A 97 -16.35 -15.16 5.19
CA ILE A 97 -16.15 -16.00 4.00
C ILE A 97 -15.36 -17.26 4.37
N LEU A 98 -14.25 -17.12 5.10
CA LEU A 98 -13.42 -18.24 5.55
C LEU A 98 -14.18 -19.18 6.50
N GLN A 99 -15.01 -18.63 7.38
CA GLN A 99 -15.86 -19.44 8.27
C GLN A 99 -16.87 -20.27 7.47
N LYS A 100 -17.50 -19.68 6.44
CA LYS A 100 -18.41 -20.39 5.54
C LYS A 100 -17.68 -21.46 4.73
N TYR A 101 -16.54 -21.11 4.15
CA TYR A 101 -15.69 -22.05 3.42
C TYR A 101 -15.33 -23.28 4.27
N ALA A 102 -14.94 -23.09 5.52
CA ALA A 102 -14.60 -24.17 6.43
C ALA A 102 -15.79 -25.09 6.79
N LYS A 103 -17.02 -24.56 6.76
CA LYS A 103 -18.24 -25.29 7.13
C LYS A 103 -18.94 -25.96 5.95
N GLU A 104 -19.01 -25.25 4.83
CA GLU A 104 -19.85 -25.58 3.68
C GLU A 104 -19.01 -26.05 2.47
N GLY A 105 -17.69 -25.88 2.51
CA GLY A 105 -16.81 -26.10 1.36
C GLY A 105 -16.73 -24.86 0.45
N PRO A 106 -16.11 -24.95 -0.74
CA PRO A 106 -15.94 -23.81 -1.65
C PRO A 106 -17.24 -23.40 -2.37
N ASP A 107 -18.24 -24.27 -2.42
CA ASP A 107 -19.43 -24.09 -3.26
C ASP A 107 -20.59 -23.45 -2.48
N PHE A 108 -20.49 -22.14 -2.26
CA PHE A 108 -21.55 -21.33 -1.65
C PHE A 108 -21.68 -19.98 -2.36
N PRO A 109 -22.90 -19.40 -2.44
CA PRO A 109 -23.08 -18.06 -2.98
C PRO A 109 -22.31 -17.04 -2.14
N HIS A 110 -21.76 -16.00 -2.80
CA HIS A 110 -21.02 -14.97 -2.10
C HIS A 110 -21.89 -14.38 -0.96
N PRO A 111 -21.40 -14.36 0.30
CA PRO A 111 -22.25 -14.08 1.46
C PRO A 111 -22.68 -12.62 1.57
N PHE A 112 -22.10 -11.75 0.75
CA PHE A 112 -22.40 -10.33 0.69
C PHE A 112 -22.95 -9.97 -0.69
N PRO A 113 -24.23 -9.58 -0.80
CA PRO A 113 -24.85 -9.16 -2.06
C PRO A 113 -24.23 -7.89 -2.67
N ASP A 114 -23.58 -7.07 -1.84
CA ASP A 114 -22.97 -5.79 -2.21
C ASP A 114 -21.47 -5.88 -2.49
N ALA A 115 -20.93 -7.09 -2.68
CA ALA A 115 -19.51 -7.30 -2.81
C ALA A 115 -18.87 -6.58 -3.99
N GLU A 116 -19.51 -6.62 -5.16
CA GLU A 116 -18.98 -5.99 -6.37
C GLU A 116 -18.92 -4.46 -6.22
N GLU A 117 -20.04 -3.82 -5.85
CA GLU A 117 -20.14 -2.38 -5.61
C GLU A 117 -19.12 -1.89 -4.56
N ARG A 118 -18.93 -2.67 -3.51
CA ARG A 118 -18.00 -2.34 -2.43
C ARG A 118 -16.54 -2.53 -2.85
N MET A 119 -16.24 -3.56 -3.64
CA MET A 119 -14.89 -3.81 -4.14
C MET A 119 -14.43 -2.70 -5.09
N GLU A 120 -15.30 -2.21 -5.98
CA GLU A 120 -14.99 -1.08 -6.88
C GLU A 120 -14.59 0.18 -6.07
N TYR A 121 -15.40 0.55 -5.08
CA TYR A 121 -15.07 1.66 -4.16
C TYR A 121 -13.75 1.45 -3.41
N TYR A 122 -13.53 0.24 -2.89
CA TYR A 122 -12.33 -0.08 -2.13
C TYR A 122 -11.05 -0.01 -2.98
N GLU A 123 -11.10 -0.50 -4.22
CA GLU A 123 -10.00 -0.42 -5.18
C GLU A 123 -9.66 1.03 -5.56
N ASP A 124 -10.68 1.86 -5.83
CA ASP A 124 -10.48 3.28 -6.12
C ASP A 124 -9.90 4.04 -4.94
N LEU A 125 -10.34 3.71 -3.72
CA LEU A 125 -9.81 4.30 -2.50
C LEU A 125 -8.34 3.92 -2.29
N ILE A 126 -7.97 2.66 -2.50
CA ILE A 126 -6.56 2.21 -2.50
C ILE A 126 -5.76 2.98 -3.55
N ALA A 127 -6.30 3.15 -4.75
CA ALA A 127 -5.64 3.90 -5.82
C ALA A 127 -5.44 5.38 -5.47
N ALA A 128 -6.40 6.00 -4.80
CA ALA A 128 -6.25 7.37 -4.27
C ALA A 128 -5.15 7.44 -3.20
N VAL A 129 -5.17 6.56 -2.20
CA VAL A 129 -4.20 6.59 -1.09
C VAL A 129 -2.77 6.28 -1.56
N THR A 130 -2.59 5.29 -2.44
CA THR A 130 -1.27 4.99 -3.01
C THR A 130 -0.72 6.15 -3.85
N SER A 131 -1.60 6.90 -4.53
CA SER A 131 -1.24 8.10 -5.29
C SER A 131 -0.73 9.26 -4.43
N LEU A 132 -1.04 9.26 -3.11
CA LEU A 132 -0.53 10.27 -2.18
C LEU A 132 0.98 10.20 -1.99
N ARG A 133 1.57 8.99 -2.11
CA ARG A 133 2.98 8.72 -1.78
C ARG A 133 3.38 9.25 -0.40
N ASP A 134 2.45 9.20 0.55
CA ASP A 134 2.60 9.74 1.90
C ASP A 134 2.88 8.62 2.90
N THR A 135 4.03 8.66 3.59
CA THR A 135 4.44 7.60 4.52
C THR A 135 3.51 7.46 5.71
N ARG A 136 2.68 8.46 6.03
CA ARG A 136 1.63 8.36 7.05
C ARG A 136 0.54 7.35 6.69
N SER A 137 0.46 6.95 5.42
CA SER A 137 -0.44 5.89 4.96
C SER A 137 0.09 4.47 5.17
N LEU A 138 1.28 4.30 5.79
CA LEU A 138 1.93 2.99 5.96
C LEU A 138 0.99 1.93 6.54
N GLU A 139 0.37 2.18 7.69
CA GLU A 139 -0.51 1.20 8.34
C GLU A 139 -1.79 0.95 7.53
N ALA A 140 -2.36 1.98 6.91
CA ALA A 140 -3.49 1.85 5.99
C ALA A 140 -3.14 0.97 4.77
N LEU A 141 -1.96 1.15 4.17
CA LEU A 141 -1.53 0.35 3.03
C LEU A 141 -1.14 -1.08 3.45
N ILE A 142 -0.65 -1.28 4.67
CA ILE A 142 -0.44 -2.63 5.23
C ILE A 142 -1.75 -3.39 5.37
N GLY A 143 -2.83 -2.71 5.78
CA GLY A 143 -4.16 -3.34 5.83
C GLY A 143 -4.64 -3.84 4.46
N ALA A 144 -4.16 -3.22 3.38
CA ALA A 144 -4.44 -3.62 2.00
C ALA A 144 -3.28 -4.40 1.33
N LEU A 145 -2.30 -4.91 2.09
CA LEU A 145 -1.08 -5.51 1.54
C LEU A 145 -1.31 -6.66 0.55
N ARG A 146 -2.44 -7.37 0.69
CA ARG A 146 -2.83 -8.53 -0.13
C ARG A 146 -3.64 -8.17 -1.38
N THR A 147 -3.90 -6.88 -1.66
CA THR A 147 -4.76 -6.46 -2.79
C THR A 147 -4.00 -6.34 -4.11
N GLY A 148 -2.67 -6.23 -4.09
CA GLY A 148 -1.84 -6.39 -5.29
C GLY A 148 -0.70 -5.38 -5.44
N TYR A 149 -0.18 -5.29 -6.67
CA TYR A 149 1.07 -4.60 -7.00
C TYR A 149 1.07 -3.10 -6.66
N MET A 150 -0.07 -2.42 -6.76
CA MET A 150 -0.14 -0.99 -6.49
C MET A 150 0.23 -0.66 -5.05
N VAL A 151 -0.24 -1.47 -4.09
CA VAL A 151 0.08 -1.34 -2.67
C VAL A 151 1.52 -1.74 -2.40
N THR A 152 1.94 -2.92 -2.85
CA THR A 152 3.30 -3.43 -2.57
C THR A 152 4.39 -2.56 -3.18
N SER A 153 4.21 -2.06 -4.41
CA SER A 153 5.15 -1.11 -5.04
C SER A 153 5.21 0.23 -4.31
N THR A 154 4.09 0.68 -3.73
CA THR A 154 4.05 1.91 -2.92
C THR A 154 4.80 1.73 -1.60
N LEU A 155 4.59 0.61 -0.91
CA LEU A 155 5.30 0.25 0.31
C LEU A 155 6.81 0.07 0.07
N ALA A 156 7.20 -0.56 -1.05
CA ALA A 156 8.60 -0.62 -1.46
C ALA A 156 9.19 0.77 -1.71
N GLY A 157 8.39 1.67 -2.28
CA GLY A 157 8.73 3.08 -2.47
C GLY A 157 8.85 3.90 -1.19
N PHE A 158 8.36 3.41 -0.04
CA PHE A 158 8.59 4.05 1.27
C PHE A 158 9.97 3.73 1.86
N GLY A 159 10.66 2.69 1.36
CA GLY A 159 12.01 2.32 1.78
C GLY A 159 12.12 2.10 3.28
N ASP A 160 13.09 2.74 3.93
CA ASP A 160 13.35 2.61 5.38
C ASP A 160 12.11 2.83 6.25
N ALA A 161 11.18 3.69 5.83
CA ALA A 161 9.95 3.94 6.60
C ALA A 161 9.03 2.70 6.70
N ALA A 162 9.09 1.79 5.72
CA ALA A 162 8.31 0.54 5.73
C ALA A 162 9.14 -0.69 6.13
N LEU A 163 10.48 -0.58 6.17
CA LEU A 163 11.39 -1.71 6.28
C LEU A 163 11.12 -2.61 7.49
N ASP A 164 11.15 -2.04 8.70
CA ASP A 164 10.99 -2.82 9.93
C ASP A 164 9.63 -3.49 10.00
N ARG A 165 8.60 -2.83 9.46
CA ARG A 165 7.25 -3.36 9.43
C ARG A 165 7.11 -4.52 8.44
N MET A 166 7.75 -4.44 7.27
CA MET A 166 7.80 -5.56 6.32
C MET A 166 8.57 -6.75 6.89
N ILE A 167 9.67 -6.53 7.61
CA ILE A 167 10.39 -7.61 8.29
C ILE A 167 9.53 -8.30 9.33
N GLU A 168 8.76 -7.54 10.12
CA GLU A 168 7.85 -8.12 11.10
C GLU A 168 6.76 -8.98 10.45
N LEU A 169 6.14 -8.48 9.38
CA LEU A 169 5.09 -9.18 8.63
C LEU A 169 5.64 -10.44 7.93
N LEU A 170 6.86 -10.39 7.40
CA LEU A 170 7.54 -11.56 6.85
C LEU A 170 7.78 -12.64 7.92
N ASN A 171 8.00 -12.26 9.18
CA ASN A 171 8.27 -13.22 10.25
C ASN A 171 7.00 -13.82 10.88
N ARG A 172 5.92 -13.04 10.96
CA ARG A 172 4.75 -13.36 11.79
C ARG A 172 3.43 -13.44 11.03
N GLY A 173 3.41 -13.03 9.76
CA GLY A 173 2.21 -13.04 8.93
C GLY A 173 1.74 -14.44 8.57
N ASP A 174 0.47 -14.52 8.12
CA ASP A 174 -0.02 -15.67 7.36
C ASP A 174 0.74 -15.83 6.03
N THR A 175 0.55 -16.94 5.33
CA THR A 175 1.29 -17.25 4.10
C THR A 175 1.18 -16.16 3.03
N GLY A 176 0.01 -15.54 2.87
CA GLY A 176 -0.18 -14.44 1.91
C GLY A 176 0.56 -13.18 2.35
N THR A 177 0.41 -12.81 3.62
CA THR A 177 1.11 -11.67 4.23
C THR A 177 2.64 -11.80 4.15
N ARG A 178 3.20 -12.98 4.46
CA ARG A 178 4.65 -13.23 4.32
C ARG A 178 5.10 -13.10 2.87
N GLY A 179 4.30 -13.61 1.93
CA GLY A 179 4.54 -13.49 0.49
C GLY A 179 4.66 -12.04 0.05
N SER A 180 3.64 -11.23 0.33
CA SER A 180 3.65 -9.80 -0.01
C SER A 180 4.76 -9.03 0.70
N ALA A 181 5.06 -9.34 1.97
CA ALA A 181 6.17 -8.70 2.68
C ALA A 181 7.54 -9.03 2.06
N SER A 182 7.76 -10.30 1.67
CA SER A 182 8.97 -10.72 0.95
C SER A 182 9.10 -10.00 -0.40
N PHE A 183 8.01 -9.92 -1.16
CA PHE A 183 7.94 -9.15 -2.41
C PHE A 183 8.34 -7.69 -2.19
N VAL A 184 7.74 -7.03 -1.18
CA VAL A 184 8.06 -5.63 -0.87
C VAL A 184 9.55 -5.45 -0.56
N LEU A 185 10.13 -6.31 0.28
CA LEU A 185 11.56 -6.26 0.62
C LEU A 185 12.46 -6.47 -0.61
N ALA A 186 12.10 -7.38 -1.51
CA ALA A 186 12.81 -7.59 -2.77
C ALA A 186 12.69 -6.37 -3.70
N HIS A 187 11.54 -5.70 -3.73
CA HIS A 187 11.29 -4.53 -4.57
C HIS A 187 11.81 -3.21 -3.98
N MET A 188 12.12 -3.15 -2.68
CA MET A 188 12.92 -2.06 -2.10
C MET A 188 14.31 -1.98 -2.73
N LEU A 189 14.83 -3.10 -3.25
CA LEU A 189 16.14 -3.22 -3.87
C LEU A 189 16.13 -2.93 -5.39
N ASP A 190 14.96 -2.66 -5.97
CA ASP A 190 14.89 -2.24 -7.38
C ASP A 190 15.59 -0.89 -7.58
N THR A 191 16.09 -0.63 -8.79
CA THR A 191 16.83 0.59 -9.14
C THR A 191 16.12 1.88 -8.73
N GLN A 192 14.79 1.95 -8.83
CA GLN A 192 14.01 3.13 -8.46
C GLN A 192 13.82 3.33 -6.94
N ASN A 193 14.10 2.31 -6.12
CA ASN A 193 13.87 2.31 -4.68
C ASN A 193 15.15 2.16 -3.86
N VAL A 194 16.21 1.59 -4.43
CA VAL A 194 17.43 1.20 -3.70
C VAL A 194 18.11 2.36 -2.94
N SER A 195 17.96 3.60 -3.41
CA SER A 195 18.47 4.79 -2.72
C SER A 195 17.77 5.04 -1.38
N ARG A 196 16.52 4.57 -1.21
CA ARG A 196 15.68 4.70 0.00
C ARG A 196 15.94 3.62 1.07
N VAL A 197 16.83 2.67 0.77
CA VAL A 197 17.31 1.61 1.67
C VAL A 197 18.83 1.42 1.50
N SER A 198 19.53 2.52 1.22
CA SER A 198 20.96 2.49 0.88
C SER A 198 21.87 2.38 2.11
N ASP A 199 21.34 2.65 3.30
CA ASP A 199 22.08 2.53 4.55
C ASP A 199 22.55 1.08 4.79
N PRO A 200 23.82 0.85 5.20
CA PRO A 200 24.34 -0.50 5.42
C PRO A 200 23.54 -1.32 6.42
N LEU A 201 22.98 -0.71 7.48
CA LEU A 201 22.15 -1.43 8.44
C LEU A 201 20.82 -1.85 7.80
N SER A 202 20.20 -0.99 7.00
CA SER A 202 18.99 -1.34 6.25
C SER A 202 19.24 -2.47 5.26
N ARG A 203 20.33 -2.41 4.49
CA ARG A 203 20.71 -3.50 3.58
C ARG A 203 20.95 -4.82 4.32
N GLN A 204 21.63 -4.76 5.46
CA GLN A 204 21.87 -5.95 6.29
C GLN A 204 20.55 -6.51 6.85
N LYS A 205 19.63 -5.67 7.32
CA LYS A 205 18.30 -6.08 7.79
C LYS A 205 17.52 -6.80 6.68
N ILE A 206 17.53 -6.26 5.46
CA ILE A 206 16.90 -6.90 4.29
C ILE A 206 17.54 -8.27 4.03
N LYS A 207 18.87 -8.31 3.95
CA LYS A 207 19.64 -9.56 3.74
C LYS A 207 19.27 -10.62 4.76
N ASP A 208 19.32 -10.30 6.05
CA ASP A 208 19.03 -11.25 7.13
C ASP A 208 17.58 -11.74 7.09
N ALA A 209 16.65 -10.87 6.70
CA ALA A 209 15.25 -11.24 6.53
C ALA A 209 15.06 -12.23 5.37
N LEU A 210 15.62 -11.94 4.21
CA LEU A 210 15.51 -12.79 3.03
C LEU A 210 16.26 -14.13 3.19
N LEU A 211 17.43 -14.12 3.85
CA LEU A 211 18.17 -15.35 4.19
C LEU A 211 17.37 -16.30 5.08
N ARG A 212 16.49 -15.77 5.93
CA ARG A 212 15.56 -16.60 6.72
C ARG A 212 14.40 -17.08 5.85
N ALA A 213 13.84 -16.21 5.02
CA ALA A 213 12.66 -16.48 4.21
C ALA A 213 12.89 -17.44 3.03
N VAL A 214 14.12 -17.66 2.56
CA VAL A 214 14.42 -18.75 1.62
C VAL A 214 14.15 -20.17 2.17
N ARG A 215 13.86 -20.31 3.47
CA ARG A 215 13.46 -21.57 4.11
C ARG A 215 11.96 -21.63 4.42
N ASP A 216 11.18 -20.64 3.98
CA ASP A 216 9.74 -20.61 4.22
C ASP A 216 9.04 -21.81 3.57
N SER A 217 7.95 -22.27 4.19
CA SER A 217 7.14 -23.37 3.65
C SER A 217 6.49 -23.00 2.33
N SER A 218 6.17 -21.73 2.13
CA SER A 218 5.58 -21.21 0.89
C SER A 218 6.61 -21.08 -0.22
N PRO A 219 6.42 -21.73 -1.38
CA PRO A 219 7.29 -21.53 -2.54
C PRO A 219 7.27 -20.06 -3.01
N TYR A 220 6.16 -19.35 -2.86
CA TYR A 220 6.08 -17.94 -3.24
C TYR A 220 7.02 -17.06 -2.40
N VAL A 221 7.07 -17.26 -1.08
CA VAL A 221 7.99 -16.52 -0.19
C VAL A 221 9.45 -16.80 -0.56
N ARG A 222 9.78 -18.08 -0.83
CA ARG A 222 11.13 -18.48 -1.24
C ARG A 222 11.54 -17.84 -2.56
N LEU A 223 10.62 -17.75 -3.54
CA LEU A 223 10.87 -17.15 -4.86
C LEU A 223 11.33 -15.70 -4.71
N GLU A 224 10.50 -14.89 -4.04
CA GLU A 224 10.77 -13.48 -3.78
C GLU A 224 12.06 -13.28 -3.00
N SER A 225 12.36 -14.19 -2.06
CA SER A 225 13.59 -14.14 -1.28
C SER A 225 14.84 -14.37 -2.13
N VAL A 226 14.80 -15.33 -3.06
CA VAL A 226 15.89 -15.57 -4.01
C VAL A 226 16.12 -14.34 -4.90
N GLU A 227 15.05 -13.73 -5.40
CA GLU A 227 15.15 -12.52 -6.21
C GLU A 227 15.75 -11.35 -5.44
N GLY A 228 15.29 -11.09 -4.22
CA GLY A 228 15.83 -10.02 -3.39
C GLY A 228 17.30 -10.24 -3.02
N LEU A 229 17.71 -11.47 -2.68
CA LEU A 229 19.12 -11.81 -2.44
C LEU A 229 19.99 -11.57 -3.69
N ALA A 230 19.48 -11.88 -4.88
CA ALA A 230 20.17 -11.59 -6.14
C ALA A 230 20.33 -10.08 -6.38
N LYS A 231 19.30 -9.28 -6.07
CA LYS A 231 19.34 -7.80 -6.18
C LYS A 231 20.27 -7.15 -5.15
N LEU A 232 20.48 -7.79 -3.99
CA LEU A 232 21.45 -7.32 -2.99
C LEU A 232 22.89 -7.37 -3.52
N GLY A 233 23.23 -8.40 -4.29
CA GLY A 233 24.56 -8.56 -4.91
C GLY A 233 25.64 -9.13 -4.00
N ASP A 234 25.31 -9.52 -2.76
CA ASP A 234 26.29 -10.05 -1.82
C ASP A 234 26.75 -11.47 -2.22
N LEU A 235 28.04 -11.65 -2.51
CA LEU A 235 28.56 -12.93 -3.03
C LEU A 235 28.57 -14.07 -1.99
N ASP A 236 28.48 -13.75 -0.71
CA ASP A 236 28.45 -14.74 0.38
C ASP A 236 27.14 -15.56 0.40
N VAL A 237 26.10 -15.12 -0.32
CA VAL A 237 24.83 -15.87 -0.46
C VAL A 237 24.90 -16.95 -1.53
N ILE A 238 25.93 -16.96 -2.38
CA ILE A 238 26.07 -17.90 -3.50
C ILE A 238 25.96 -19.37 -3.09
N PRO A 239 26.61 -19.86 -2.00
CA PRO A 239 26.47 -21.26 -1.60
C PRO A 239 25.03 -21.65 -1.28
N LEU A 240 24.28 -20.75 -0.64
CA LEU A 240 22.87 -20.96 -0.33
C LEU A 240 22.02 -21.02 -1.60
N ILE A 241 22.23 -20.09 -2.54
CA ILE A 241 21.48 -20.08 -3.81
C ILE A 241 21.82 -21.32 -4.66
N ARG A 242 23.07 -21.81 -4.66
CA ARG A 242 23.42 -23.09 -5.31
C ARG A 242 22.67 -24.27 -4.72
N ASN A 243 22.49 -24.32 -3.40
CA ASN A 243 21.71 -25.37 -2.75
C ASN A 243 20.24 -25.31 -3.16
N LEU A 244 19.65 -24.10 -3.27
CA LEU A 244 18.28 -23.93 -3.75
C LEU A 244 18.15 -24.36 -5.21
N ALA A 245 19.12 -24.03 -6.07
CA ALA A 245 19.12 -24.37 -7.49
C ALA A 245 19.08 -25.89 -7.76
N THR A 246 19.61 -26.71 -6.85
CA THR A 246 19.65 -28.17 -7.00
C THR A 246 18.62 -28.89 -6.14
N GLY A 247 18.28 -28.35 -4.98
CA GLY A 247 17.55 -29.03 -3.92
C GLY A 247 16.16 -28.50 -3.60
N ASP A 248 15.72 -27.35 -4.13
CA ASP A 248 14.36 -26.88 -3.84
C ASP A 248 13.31 -27.79 -4.50
N PRO A 249 12.22 -28.17 -3.79
CA PRO A 249 11.15 -28.99 -4.35
C PRO A 249 10.43 -28.34 -5.54
N SER A 250 10.41 -27.01 -5.62
CA SER A 250 9.77 -26.27 -6.70
C SER A 250 10.73 -26.04 -7.87
N THR A 251 10.32 -26.45 -9.07
CA THR A 251 11.06 -26.17 -10.32
C THR A 251 11.26 -24.67 -10.53
N LEU A 252 10.23 -23.86 -10.26
CA LEU A 252 10.29 -22.41 -10.39
C LEU A 252 11.39 -21.79 -9.51
N ILE A 253 11.61 -22.33 -8.31
CA ILE A 253 12.66 -21.83 -7.41
C ILE A 253 14.04 -22.24 -7.91
N ARG A 254 14.17 -23.48 -8.40
CA ARG A 254 15.43 -23.94 -8.99
C ARG A 254 15.83 -23.08 -10.18
N ASP A 255 14.88 -22.74 -11.05
CA ASP A 255 15.11 -21.86 -12.20
C ASP A 255 15.47 -20.44 -11.76
N ALA A 256 14.72 -19.86 -10.82
CA ALA A 256 15.01 -18.53 -10.27
C ALA A 256 16.40 -18.47 -9.60
N ALA A 257 16.78 -19.52 -8.86
CA ALA A 257 18.10 -19.62 -8.24
C ALA A 257 19.21 -19.72 -9.29
N ASN A 258 19.01 -20.48 -10.38
CA ASN A 258 19.96 -20.52 -11.49
C ASN A 258 20.10 -19.16 -12.18
N GLU A 259 19.00 -18.40 -12.36
CA GLU A 259 19.06 -17.03 -12.88
C GLU A 259 19.76 -16.07 -11.92
N ALA A 260 19.49 -16.17 -10.62
CA ALA A 260 20.20 -15.40 -9.59
C ALA A 260 21.72 -15.65 -9.63
N LEU A 261 22.14 -16.91 -9.76
CA LEU A 261 23.55 -17.27 -9.90
C LEU A 261 24.21 -16.74 -11.17
N LYS A 262 23.45 -16.43 -12.22
CA LYS A 262 23.99 -15.75 -13.42
C LYS A 262 24.24 -14.27 -13.17
N LYS A 263 23.42 -13.63 -12.33
CA LYS A 263 23.53 -12.21 -11.96
C LYS A 263 24.62 -11.93 -10.93
N LEU A 264 24.89 -12.89 -10.05
CA LEU A 264 25.91 -12.81 -8.98
C LEU A 264 27.33 -13.22 -9.43
N LYS A 265 27.62 -13.16 -10.74
CA LYS A 265 28.92 -13.56 -11.32
C LYS A 265 29.89 -12.41 -11.41
#